data_AF-A0A0C6P4D4-F1
#
_entry.id   AF-A0A0C6P4D4-F1
#
_cell.length_a   1.000
_cell.length_b   1.000
_cell.length_c   1.000
_cell.angle_alpha   90.00
_cell.angle_beta   90.00
_cell.angle_gamma   90.00
#
_symmetry.space_group_name_H-M   'P 1'
#
loop_
_entity.id
_entity.type
_entity.pdbx_description
1 polymer ?
#
loop_
_entity_poly.entity_id
_entity_poly.type
_entity_poly.pdbx_seq_one_letter_code
_entity_poly.pdbx_strand_id
1 'polypeptide(L)'
;MRLLPAMGALALLLHAPAAPAQDFDRHGHALVRDAQGWVYIDRAHRPVLRPFIYDNGPDYYEEGLARFVEHGRMGFHDEALNIVIPAEYDFVFPFQGGKARAGMDCRVQRHGEHGSVSCRRWTTLTRP
;
A
#
# COMPACT_ATOMS: atom_id res chain seq x y z
N MET A 1 -52.00 -39.41 -29.52
CA MET A 1 -52.61 -39.66 -28.20
C MET A 1 -51.49 -39.73 -27.17
N ARG A 2 -51.60 -38.92 -26.10
CA ARG A 2 -50.69 -38.77 -24.93
C ARG A 2 -49.36 -38.03 -25.19
N LEU A 3 -48.85 -37.13 -24.35
CA LEU A 3 -49.31 -36.28 -23.24
C LEU A 3 -48.08 -35.41 -22.89
N LEU A 4 -48.20 -34.08 -23.05
CA LEU A 4 -47.63 -32.90 -22.32
C LEU A 4 -46.30 -32.95 -21.49
N PRO A 5 -45.71 -31.77 -21.17
CA PRO A 5 -44.28 -31.48 -21.13
C PRO A 5 -43.74 -31.25 -19.70
N ALA A 6 -42.41 -31.17 -19.54
CA ALA A 6 -41.72 -30.70 -18.33
C ALA A 6 -40.21 -30.67 -18.62
N MET A 7 -39.38 -29.74 -18.16
CA MET A 7 -39.52 -28.72 -17.14
C MET A 7 -38.42 -27.68 -17.40
N GLY A 8 -38.76 -26.40 -17.29
CA GLY A 8 -37.78 -25.33 -17.27
C GLY A 8 -36.82 -25.51 -16.09
N ALA A 9 -35.51 -25.45 -16.37
CA ALA A 9 -34.53 -25.21 -15.34
C ALA A 9 -34.58 -23.72 -15.00
N LEU A 10 -35.39 -23.39 -13.99
CA LEU A 10 -35.32 -22.13 -13.27
C LEU A 10 -33.93 -22.08 -12.63
N ALA A 11 -32.99 -21.38 -13.26
CA ALA A 11 -31.68 -21.14 -12.67
C ALA A 11 -31.90 -20.27 -11.42
N LEU A 12 -31.82 -20.91 -10.27
CA LEU A 12 -31.85 -20.27 -8.97
C LEU A 12 -30.58 -19.39 -8.88
N LEU A 13 -30.73 -18.10 -9.17
CA LEU A 13 -29.70 -17.10 -8.89
C LEU A 13 -29.54 -17.02 -7.37
N LEU A 14 -28.64 -17.85 -6.83
CA LEU A 14 -28.06 -17.67 -5.51
C LEU A 14 -27.45 -16.27 -5.48
N HIS A 15 -28.18 -15.33 -4.91
CA HIS A 15 -27.60 -14.05 -4.52
C HIS A 15 -26.67 -14.36 -3.37
N ALA A 16 -25.38 -14.52 -3.68
CA ALA A 16 -24.35 -14.41 -2.66
C ALA A 16 -24.60 -13.09 -1.90
N PRO A 17 -24.53 -13.09 -0.56
CA PRO A 17 -24.64 -11.85 0.19
C PRO A 17 -23.57 -10.90 -0.34
N ALA A 18 -23.98 -9.70 -0.76
CA ALA A 18 -23.04 -8.66 -1.17
C ALA A 18 -22.06 -8.47 -0.03
N ALA A 19 -20.76 -8.67 -0.30
CA ALA A 19 -19.72 -8.30 0.66
C ALA A 19 -19.97 -6.84 1.08
N PRO A 20 -19.74 -6.47 2.36
CA PRO A 20 -19.89 -5.09 2.80
C PRO A 20 -19.12 -4.19 1.83
N ALA A 21 -19.78 -3.13 1.34
CA ALA A 21 -19.16 -2.21 0.39
C ALA A 21 -17.85 -1.71 1.02
N GLN A 22 -16.74 -2.01 0.35
CA GLN A 22 -15.43 -1.56 0.79
C GLN A 22 -15.35 -0.04 0.61
N ASP A 23 -15.00 0.68 1.66
CA ASP A 23 -14.91 2.14 1.62
C ASP A 23 -13.67 2.56 0.82
N PHE A 24 -13.90 3.07 -0.38
CA PHE A 24 -12.88 3.72 -1.20
C PHE A 24 -12.81 5.21 -0.86
N ASP A 25 -11.60 5.76 -0.78
CA ASP A 25 -11.35 7.18 -0.56
C ASP A 25 -11.78 8.04 -1.76
N ARG A 26 -11.57 9.36 -1.66
CA ARG A 26 -11.90 10.32 -2.73
C ARG A 26 -11.12 10.10 -4.04
N HIS A 27 -10.01 9.37 -3.98
CA HIS A 27 -9.17 9.02 -5.13
C HIS A 27 -9.52 7.63 -5.69
N GLY A 28 -10.43 6.89 -5.03
CA GLY A 28 -10.84 5.55 -5.46
C GLY A 28 -9.91 4.44 -4.99
N HIS A 29 -9.19 4.66 -3.88
CA HIS A 29 -8.33 3.66 -3.26
C HIS A 29 -8.90 3.15 -1.95
N ALA A 30 -8.58 1.92 -1.61
CA ALA A 30 -8.90 1.36 -0.31
C ALA A 30 -7.73 0.56 0.23
N LEU A 31 -7.53 0.61 1.54
CA LEU A 31 -6.47 -0.13 2.23
C LEU A 31 -7.01 -1.50 2.67
N VAL A 32 -6.33 -2.57 2.25
CA VAL A 32 -6.67 -3.95 2.63
C VAL A 32 -5.43 -4.70 3.10
N ARG A 33 -5.65 -5.89 3.68
CA ARG A 33 -4.57 -6.84 3.98
C ARG A 33 -4.63 -8.03 3.04
N ASP A 34 -3.46 -8.38 2.48
CA ASP A 34 -3.21 -9.63 1.79
C ASP A 34 -2.13 -10.46 2.52
N ALA A 35 -1.67 -11.53 1.88
CA ALA A 35 -0.66 -12.43 2.45
C ALA A 35 0.71 -11.77 2.68
N GLN A 36 0.99 -10.62 2.05
CA GLN A 36 2.24 -9.86 2.22
C GLN A 36 2.06 -8.64 3.14
N GLY A 37 0.85 -8.42 3.68
CA GLY A 37 0.55 -7.33 4.60
C GLY A 37 -0.41 -6.31 4.00
N TRP A 38 -0.24 -5.05 4.40
CA TRP A 38 -1.09 -3.97 3.92
C TRP A 38 -0.79 -3.62 2.45
N VAL A 39 -1.85 -3.31 1.71
CA VAL A 39 -1.78 -2.86 0.31
C VAL A 39 -2.95 -1.94 -0.01
N TYR A 40 -2.68 -0.87 -0.76
CA TYR A 40 -3.75 -0.09 -1.38
C TYR A 40 -4.19 -0.76 -2.67
N ILE A 41 -5.50 -0.83 -2.88
CA ILE A 41 -6.11 -1.35 -4.11
C ILE A 41 -6.97 -0.28 -4.78
N ASP A 42 -7.11 -0.37 -6.10
CA ASP A 42 -8.05 0.45 -6.87
C ASP A 42 -9.47 -0.16 -6.87
N ARG A 43 -10.43 0.52 -7.50
CA ARG A 43 -11.83 0.05 -7.63
C ARG A 43 -11.99 -1.26 -8.41
N ALA A 44 -10.99 -1.65 -9.19
CA ALA A 44 -10.95 -2.95 -9.87
C ALA A 44 -10.27 -4.03 -8.99
N HIS A 45 -10.01 -3.73 -7.72
CA HIS A 45 -9.31 -4.56 -6.75
C HIS A 45 -7.89 -4.94 -7.18
N ARG A 46 -7.24 -4.11 -8.01
CA ARG A 46 -5.86 -4.30 -8.41
C ARG A 46 -4.94 -3.64 -7.39
N PRO A 47 -3.84 -4.27 -6.98
CA PRO A 47 -2.83 -3.64 -6.14
C PRO A 47 -2.27 -2.37 -6.79
N VAL A 48 -2.20 -1.29 -6.01
CA VAL A 48 -1.65 -0.01 -6.43
C VAL A 48 -0.26 0.18 -5.81
N LEU A 49 -0.17 0.09 -4.48
CA LEU A 49 1.04 0.41 -3.72
C LEU A 49 1.03 -0.27 -2.35
N ARG A 50 2.21 -0.64 -1.84
CA ARG A 50 2.38 -1.11 -0.46
C ARG A 50 2.99 -0.01 0.41
N PRO A 51 2.28 0.51 1.41
CA PRO A 51 2.83 1.55 2.26
C PRO A 51 3.97 1.01 3.13
N PHE A 52 4.87 1.90 3.53
CA PHE A 52 5.73 1.63 4.67
C PHE A 52 4.85 1.58 5.92
N ILE A 53 5.07 0.57 6.76
CA ILE A 53 4.27 0.38 7.97
C ILE A 53 5.00 1.01 9.15
N TYR A 54 4.31 1.94 9.80
CA TYR A 54 4.77 2.62 10.99
C TYR A 54 3.73 2.46 12.10
N ASP A 55 4.20 2.02 13.27
CA ASP A 55 3.35 1.61 14.39
C ASP A 55 2.35 0.51 13.97
N ASN A 56 1.07 0.86 13.76
CA ASN A 56 0.00 -0.09 13.51
C ASN A 56 -0.59 -0.06 12.08
N GLY A 57 -0.07 0.80 11.20
CA GLY A 57 -0.64 1.01 9.86
C GLY A 57 0.31 1.67 8.87
N PRO A 58 -0.22 2.17 7.74
CA PRO A 58 0.54 3.01 6.82
C PRO A 58 1.15 4.21 7.55
N ASP A 59 2.34 4.60 7.11
CA ASP A 59 3.01 5.79 7.60
C ASP A 59 2.18 7.06 7.42
N TYR A 60 2.41 8.04 8.28
CA TYR A 60 1.74 9.34 8.19
C TYR A 60 2.25 10.13 6.97
N TYR A 61 1.37 10.95 6.40
CA TYR A 61 1.79 11.94 5.41
C TYR A 61 2.52 13.08 6.11
N GLU A 62 3.82 13.21 5.82
CA GLU A 62 4.62 14.33 6.28
C GLU A 62 4.81 15.30 5.12
N GLU A 63 4.25 16.49 5.30
CA GLU A 63 4.26 17.55 4.29
C GLU A 63 3.74 17.06 2.90
N GLY A 64 2.66 16.27 2.93
CA GLY A 64 1.94 15.77 1.75
C GLY A 64 2.53 14.50 1.11
N LEU A 65 3.58 13.91 1.69
CA LEU A 65 4.22 12.70 1.18
C LEU A 65 4.28 11.60 2.25
N ALA A 66 4.01 10.36 1.84
CA ALA A 66 4.17 9.18 2.69
C ALA A 66 5.14 8.17 2.06
N ARG A 67 5.77 7.34 2.90
CA ARG A 67 6.73 6.34 2.46
C ARG A 67 6.02 5.08 1.97
N PHE A 68 6.53 4.49 0.90
CA PHE A 68 6.09 3.17 0.42
C PHE A 68 7.25 2.22 0.22
N VAL A 69 6.94 0.93 0.05
CA VAL A 69 7.92 -0.12 -0.21
C VAL A 69 7.58 -0.84 -1.51
N GLU A 70 8.56 -0.92 -2.40
CA GLU A 70 8.48 -1.72 -3.63
C GLU A 70 9.81 -2.45 -3.83
N HIS A 71 9.73 -3.76 -4.10
CA HIS A 71 10.91 -4.63 -4.25
C HIS A 71 11.93 -4.50 -3.11
N GLY A 72 11.45 -4.28 -1.88
CA GLY A 72 12.29 -4.12 -0.68
C GLY A 72 12.98 -2.77 -0.54
N ARG A 73 12.70 -1.81 -1.42
CA ARG A 73 13.24 -0.44 -1.38
C ARG A 73 12.14 0.56 -1.07
N MET A 74 12.53 1.70 -0.52
CA MET A 74 11.65 2.77 -0.08
C MET A 74 11.65 3.94 -1.04
N GLY A 75 10.47 4.53 -1.24
CA GLY A 75 10.24 5.76 -2.00
C GLY A 75 9.15 6.61 -1.34
N PHE A 76 8.64 7.62 -2.05
CA PHE A 76 7.56 8.49 -1.60
C PHE A 76 6.41 8.56 -2.60
N HIS A 77 5.19 8.61 -2.07
CA HIS A 77 3.97 8.87 -2.83
C HIS A 77 3.17 10.01 -2.22
N ASP A 78 2.29 10.63 -3.01
CA ASP A 78 1.32 11.61 -2.54
C ASP A 78 0.02 10.95 -2.02
N GLU A 79 -0.94 11.76 -1.56
CA GLU A 79 -2.25 11.30 -1.05
C GLU A 79 -3.09 10.56 -2.10
N ALA A 80 -2.86 10.82 -3.39
CA ALA A 80 -3.50 10.13 -4.49
C ALA A 80 -2.75 8.87 -4.92
N LEU A 81 -1.74 8.45 -4.15
CA LEU A 81 -0.85 7.32 -4.41
C LEU A 81 -0.01 7.45 -5.68
N ASN A 82 0.18 8.66 -6.20
CA ASN A 82 1.15 8.89 -7.27
C ASN A 82 2.56 8.78 -6.71
N ILE A 83 3.44 8.07 -7.42
CA ILE A 83 4.85 7.98 -7.04
C ILE A 83 5.54 9.32 -7.32
N VAL A 84 5.97 10.00 -6.26
CA VAL A 84 6.69 11.28 -6.33
C VAL A 84 8.20 11.06 -6.32
N ILE A 85 8.67 10.08 -5.55
CA ILE A 85 10.07 9.63 -5.56
C ILE A 85 10.08 8.11 -5.66
N PRO A 86 10.71 7.52 -6.69
CA PRO A 86 10.76 6.07 -6.88
C PRO A 86 11.40 5.32 -5.69
N ALA A 87 11.03 4.04 -5.56
CA ALA A 87 11.57 3.14 -4.55
C ALA A 87 13.00 2.68 -4.88
N GLU A 88 13.98 3.50 -4.54
CA GLU A 88 15.40 3.28 -4.89
C GLU A 88 16.33 3.16 -3.67
N TYR A 89 15.83 3.44 -2.46
CA TYR A 89 16.63 3.55 -1.25
C TYR A 89 16.36 2.41 -0.29
N ASP A 90 17.37 1.98 0.47
CA ASP A 90 17.17 0.94 1.48
C ASP A 90 16.42 1.48 2.70
N PHE A 91 16.58 2.77 2.99
CA PHE A 91 15.87 3.45 4.07
C PHE A 91 15.69 4.93 3.76
N VAL A 92 14.53 5.50 4.09
CA VAL A 92 14.30 6.95 4.04
C VAL A 92 13.61 7.43 5.32
N PHE A 93 14.07 8.57 5.82
CA PHE A 93 13.36 9.32 6.85
C PHE A 93 12.19 10.10 6.24
N PRO A 94 11.13 10.41 7.00
CA PRO A 94 10.08 11.32 6.52
C PRO A 94 10.64 12.69 6.12
N PHE A 95 9.89 13.41 5.29
CA PHE A 95 10.23 14.79 4.93
C PHE A 95 10.04 15.73 6.13
N GLN A 96 11.00 16.63 6.32
CA GLN A 96 10.92 17.72 7.29
C GLN A 96 11.70 18.93 6.76
N GLY A 97 11.06 20.09 6.71
CA GLY A 97 11.62 21.30 6.13
C GLY A 97 11.95 21.15 4.64
N GLY A 98 11.12 20.42 3.90
CA GLY A 98 11.33 20.17 2.46
C GLY A 98 12.50 19.25 2.12
N LYS A 99 13.09 18.56 3.11
CA LYS A 99 14.21 17.63 2.93
C LYS A 99 13.94 16.29 3.61
N ALA A 100 14.51 15.22 3.06
CA ALA A 100 14.56 13.90 3.68
C ALA A 100 15.96 13.30 3.56
N ARG A 101 16.38 12.51 4.54
CA ARG A 101 17.62 11.71 4.45
C ARG A 101 17.30 10.34 3.88
N ALA A 102 18.05 9.94 2.86
CA ALA A 102 17.91 8.65 2.22
C ALA A 102 19.23 7.86 2.29
N GLY A 103 19.12 6.61 2.71
CA GLY A 103 20.23 5.72 2.96
C GLY A 103 20.33 4.63 1.90
N MET A 104 21.56 4.28 1.54
CA MET A 104 21.88 3.12 0.72
C MET A 104 22.86 2.23 1.46
N ASP A 105 22.79 0.94 1.15
CA ASP A 105 23.55 -0.11 1.78
C ASP A 105 23.31 -0.16 3.30
N CYS A 106 22.04 -0.20 3.67
CA CYS A 106 21.60 -0.14 5.07
C CYS A 106 21.64 -1.51 5.77
N ARG A 107 21.95 -1.49 7.07
CA ARG A 107 21.80 -2.61 7.99
C ARG A 107 20.94 -2.19 9.16
N VAL A 108 19.95 -3.01 9.48
CA VAL A 108 19.13 -2.85 10.68
C VAL A 108 19.82 -3.57 11.83
N GLN A 109 20.13 -2.85 12.91
CA GLN A 109 20.65 -3.41 14.15
C GLN A 109 19.53 -3.40 15.18
N ARG A 110 19.10 -4.58 15.62
CA ARG A 110 18.07 -4.71 16.66
C ARG A 110 18.73 -4.78 18.04
N HIS A 111 18.30 -3.92 18.95
CA HIS A 111 18.67 -3.87 20.36
C HIS A 111 17.42 -4.05 21.22
N GLY A 112 17.01 -5.31 21.42
CA GLY A 112 15.76 -5.63 22.11
C GLY A 112 14.54 -5.17 21.31
N GLU A 113 13.66 -4.38 21.93
CA GLU A 113 12.47 -3.81 21.28
C GLU A 113 12.81 -2.65 20.34
N HIS A 114 13.99 -2.05 20.47
CA HIS A 114 14.43 -0.95 19.62
C HIS A 114 15.29 -1.44 18.46
N GLY A 115 15.20 -0.78 17.32
CA GLY A 115 16.08 -0.98 16.18
C GLY A 115 16.73 0.33 15.75
N SER A 116 17.98 0.26 15.32
CA SER A 116 18.63 1.34 14.60
C SER A 116 18.89 0.91 13.16
N VAL A 117 18.89 1.87 12.24
CA VAL A 117 19.32 1.64 10.86
C VAL A 117 20.62 2.39 10.64
N SER A 118 21.62 1.69 10.11
CA SER A 118 22.91 2.28 9.75
C SER A 118 23.17 2.00 8.28
N CYS A 119 23.37 3.07 7.52
CA CYS A 119 23.60 3.00 6.08
C CYS A 119 25.01 3.47 5.76
N ARG A 120 25.67 2.81 4.81
CA ARG A 120 27.04 3.19 4.40
C ARG A 120 27.07 4.52 3.66
N ARG A 121 26.00 4.85 2.94
CA ARG A 121 25.88 6.09 2.17
C ARG A 121 24.57 6.78 2.50
N TRP A 122 24.63 8.09 2.63
CA TRP A 122 23.47 8.96 2.82
C TRP A 122 23.44 10.02 1.74
N THR A 123 22.25 10.33 1.26
CA THR A 123 21.97 11.49 0.42
C THR A 123 20.82 12.28 1.01
N THR A 124 20.68 13.54 0.57
CA THR A 124 19.54 14.38 0.92
C THR A 124 18.64 14.48 -0.30
N LEU A 125 17.38 14.09 -0.11
CA LEU A 125 16.30 14.34 -1.06
C LEU A 125 15.72 15.71 -0.76
N THR A 126 15.45 16.48 -1.80
CA THR A 126 14.64 17.70 -1.73
C THR A 126 13.27 17.38 -2.29
N ARG A 127 12.21 17.93 -1.68
CA ARG A 127 10.86 17.75 -2.22
C ARG A 127 10.85 18.29 -3.67
N PRO A 128 10.29 17.53 -4.65
CA PRO A 128 10.14 18.00 -6.02
C PRO A 128 9.29 19.26 -6.17
#